data_AF-A0A939PIT4-F1
#
_entry.id   AF-A0A939PIT4-F1
#
_cell.length_a   1.000
_cell.length_b   1.000
_cell.length_c   1.000
_cell.angle_alpha   90.00
_cell.angle_beta   90.00
_cell.angle_gamma   90.00
#
_symmetry.space_group_name_H-M   'P 1'
#
loop_
_entity.id
_entity.type
_entity.pdbx_description
1 polymer ?
#
loop_
_entity_poly.entity_id
_entity_poly.type
_entity_poly.pdbx_seq_one_letter_code
_entity_poly.pdbx_strand_id
1 'polypeptide(L)'
;MLGIQLAELLGDPSPGVAEAQDLLDGVDDALVHGLARLGDDRAASLAALAGAVAASPLGPATAEAVDKIAAGSVTEEHLAAVAGARTALQGAIHDALLERFDTALGRTRPPWEQPPGPAETASNLIAGARSWLQELAINGWRGVDHDLVSAADQTIEALLAEPTLRRLGVLLDGLAAELRASSPISTMKQVPARRWADLWARATLLSQPGGGHAAATPEPVSGRLLVLGVDVREHGTAVQAQVHAVLEPADGSAEPRLVRANVTAAKVDTIVGPAVWRLLSAYPVLLNALAERRSLTLTGMPLLPSGDLVWQDDKAEAGEPADPFATARIQLGAAVAAPVPPLERHPVRIGEPVLLEGYAIDGTTLTLDGNTIGVDVERVPTSGPLTPELIAASTACIGLIRWDAGAWSLQPLAVQAIVKRKPVEAHNGDWAEGPTDPKVVKAEAKSGDAVAVLRERAGRLLRK
;
A
#
# COMPACT_ATOMS: atom_id res chain seq x y z
N MET A 1 -8.59 19.62 -7.16
CA MET A 1 -9.43 18.89 -8.11
C MET A 1 -10.69 19.71 -8.33
N LEU A 2 -10.98 20.05 -9.59
CA LEU A 2 -12.16 20.79 -10.01
C LEU A 2 -13.25 19.82 -10.50
N GLY A 3 -14.50 20.27 -10.59
CA GLY A 3 -15.59 19.41 -11.04
C GLY A 3 -15.40 18.85 -12.45
N ILE A 4 -14.82 19.61 -13.37
CA ILE A 4 -14.49 19.12 -14.72
C ILE A 4 -13.47 17.98 -14.69
N GLN A 5 -12.48 18.05 -13.80
CA GLN A 5 -11.47 17.02 -13.61
C GLN A 5 -12.09 15.76 -13.00
N LEU A 6 -13.03 15.92 -12.06
CA LEU A 6 -13.78 14.80 -11.51
C LEU A 6 -14.68 14.14 -12.57
N ALA A 7 -15.34 14.94 -13.41
CA ALA A 7 -16.16 14.41 -14.50
C ALA A 7 -15.32 13.57 -15.48
N GLU A 8 -14.13 14.04 -15.85
CA GLU A 8 -13.20 13.32 -16.72
C GLU A 8 -12.70 12.01 -16.08
N LEU A 9 -12.34 12.06 -14.78
CA LEU A 9 -11.94 10.88 -14.01
C LEU A 9 -13.08 9.84 -13.91
N LEU A 10 -14.34 10.27 -13.87
CA LEU A 10 -15.51 9.41 -13.67
C LEU A 10 -16.31 9.09 -14.94
N GLY A 11 -15.96 9.65 -16.09
CA GLY A 11 -16.56 9.34 -17.39
C GLY A 11 -16.43 7.86 -17.82
N ASP A 12 -16.45 7.59 -19.12
CA ASP A 12 -16.48 6.21 -19.63
C ASP A 12 -15.34 5.32 -19.07
N PRO A 13 -15.61 4.05 -18.69
CA PRO A 13 -14.58 3.14 -18.19
C PRO A 13 -13.41 3.00 -19.15
N SER A 14 -12.19 2.87 -18.60
CA SER A 14 -11.01 2.63 -19.43
C SER A 14 -11.15 1.27 -20.16
N PRO A 15 -11.02 1.24 -21.50
CA PRO A 15 -11.20 0.01 -22.27
C PRO A 15 -10.29 -1.12 -21.77
N GLY A 16 -10.83 -2.35 -21.67
CA GLY A 16 -10.06 -3.52 -21.28
C GLY A 16 -9.87 -3.70 -19.77
N VAL A 17 -10.23 -2.71 -18.92
CA VAL A 17 -10.06 -2.84 -17.47
C VAL A 17 -11.00 -3.89 -16.89
N ALA A 18 -12.28 -3.89 -17.26
CA ALA A 18 -13.25 -4.85 -16.76
C ALA A 18 -12.89 -6.27 -17.23
N GLU A 19 -12.56 -6.43 -18.50
CA GLU A 19 -12.15 -7.71 -19.08
C GLU A 19 -10.88 -8.25 -18.42
N ALA A 20 -9.91 -7.38 -18.11
CA ALA A 20 -8.72 -7.77 -17.38
C ALA A 20 -9.04 -8.17 -15.93
N GLN A 21 -9.97 -7.50 -15.26
CA GLN A 21 -10.41 -7.88 -13.91
C GLN A 21 -11.08 -9.26 -13.90
N ASP A 22 -11.96 -9.53 -14.87
CA ASP A 22 -12.63 -10.82 -15.04
C ASP A 22 -11.63 -11.97 -15.28
N LEU A 23 -10.61 -11.74 -16.12
CA LEU A 23 -9.52 -12.71 -16.33
C LEU A 23 -8.78 -13.00 -15.04
N LEU A 24 -8.47 -11.96 -14.26
CA LEU A 24 -7.82 -12.14 -12.98
C LEU A 24 -8.73 -12.87 -11.97
N ASP A 25 -10.06 -12.68 -12.00
CA ASP A 25 -10.99 -13.41 -11.12
C ASP A 25 -10.96 -14.91 -11.43
N GLY A 26 -10.88 -15.29 -12.70
CA GLY A 26 -10.75 -16.69 -13.12
C GLY A 26 -9.45 -17.36 -12.63
N VAL A 27 -8.33 -16.64 -12.64
CA VAL A 27 -7.04 -17.11 -12.08
C VAL A 27 -7.14 -17.27 -10.57
N ASP A 28 -7.79 -16.33 -9.90
CA ASP A 28 -7.92 -16.35 -8.45
C ASP A 28 -8.86 -17.48 -7.98
N ASP A 29 -9.92 -17.79 -8.73
CA ASP A 29 -10.75 -18.99 -8.49
C ASP A 29 -9.94 -20.28 -8.66
N ALA A 30 -8.99 -20.32 -9.60
CA ALA A 30 -8.08 -21.45 -9.73
C ALA A 30 -7.22 -21.65 -8.47
N LEU A 31 -6.72 -20.57 -7.87
CA LEU A 31 -5.98 -20.62 -6.61
C LEU A 31 -6.86 -20.95 -5.40
N VAL A 32 -8.16 -20.61 -5.42
CA VAL A 32 -9.11 -21.03 -4.37
C VAL A 32 -9.21 -22.55 -4.29
N HIS A 33 -9.22 -23.23 -5.45
CA HIS A 33 -9.46 -24.67 -5.57
C HIS A 33 -8.20 -25.52 -5.71
N GLY A 34 -7.07 -24.88 -6.00
CA GLY A 34 -5.77 -25.54 -6.12
C GLY A 34 -5.46 -26.00 -7.54
N LEU A 35 -4.18 -25.92 -7.89
CA LEU A 35 -3.67 -26.24 -9.22
C LEU A 35 -3.40 -27.74 -9.43
N ALA A 36 -3.41 -28.55 -8.37
CA ALA A 36 -3.24 -29.99 -8.47
C ALA A 36 -4.43 -30.72 -9.12
N ARG A 37 -5.63 -30.12 -9.07
CA ARG A 37 -6.89 -30.69 -9.57
C ARG A 37 -7.68 -29.64 -10.32
N LEU A 38 -7.11 -29.19 -11.44
CA LEU A 38 -7.74 -28.22 -12.30
C LEU A 38 -8.95 -28.85 -13.01
N GLY A 39 -10.11 -28.23 -12.88
CA GLY A 39 -11.28 -28.57 -13.71
C GLY A 39 -11.24 -27.80 -15.03
N ASP A 40 -12.04 -28.22 -16.00
CA ASP A 40 -12.05 -27.65 -17.36
C ASP A 40 -12.25 -26.13 -17.35
N ASP A 41 -13.18 -25.60 -16.53
CA ASP A 41 -13.43 -24.17 -16.42
C ASP A 41 -12.21 -23.38 -15.92
N ARG A 42 -11.51 -23.90 -14.90
CA ARG A 42 -10.29 -23.26 -14.36
C ARG A 42 -9.10 -23.39 -15.32
N ALA A 43 -9.02 -24.48 -16.07
CA ALA A 43 -8.04 -24.63 -17.15
C ALA A 43 -8.27 -23.60 -18.26
N ALA A 44 -9.53 -23.36 -18.64
CA ALA A 44 -9.89 -22.33 -19.60
C ALA A 44 -9.53 -20.93 -19.11
N SER A 45 -9.73 -20.62 -17.82
CA SER A 45 -9.30 -19.33 -17.23
C SER A 45 -7.79 -19.12 -17.31
N LEU A 46 -6.98 -20.15 -17.02
CA LEU A 46 -5.53 -20.05 -17.17
C LEU A 46 -5.12 -19.90 -18.64
N ALA A 47 -5.79 -20.60 -19.57
CA ALA A 47 -5.55 -20.45 -21.01
C ALA A 47 -5.90 -19.03 -21.50
N ALA A 48 -6.97 -18.42 -20.97
CA ALA A 48 -7.35 -17.05 -21.28
C ALA A 48 -6.30 -16.05 -20.77
N LEU A 49 -5.71 -16.27 -19.58
CA LEU A 49 -4.57 -15.49 -19.10
C LEU A 49 -3.37 -15.59 -20.07
N ALA A 50 -3.01 -16.80 -20.51
CA ALA A 50 -1.92 -16.99 -21.48
C ALA A 50 -2.22 -16.26 -22.81
N GLY A 51 -3.47 -16.29 -23.28
CA GLY A 51 -3.93 -15.54 -24.45
C GLY A 51 -3.77 -14.02 -24.28
N ALA A 52 -4.12 -13.48 -23.11
CA ALA A 52 -4.00 -12.05 -22.83
C ALA A 52 -2.56 -11.53 -22.87
N VAL A 53 -1.58 -12.37 -22.48
CA VAL A 53 -0.15 -12.02 -22.51
C VAL A 53 0.60 -12.53 -23.74
N ALA A 54 -0.09 -13.16 -24.71
CA ALA A 54 0.54 -13.85 -25.83
C ALA A 54 1.41 -12.94 -26.70
N ALA A 55 1.01 -11.67 -26.87
CA ALA A 55 1.77 -10.67 -27.63
C ALA A 55 2.90 -10.00 -26.84
N SER A 56 3.11 -10.39 -25.58
CA SER A 56 4.15 -9.85 -24.71
C SER A 56 5.36 -10.80 -24.62
N PRO A 57 6.51 -10.34 -24.08
CA PRO A 57 7.65 -11.21 -23.78
C PRO A 57 7.33 -12.36 -22.81
N LEU A 58 6.23 -12.29 -22.03
CA LEU A 58 5.80 -13.35 -21.13
C LEU A 58 5.04 -14.48 -21.85
N GLY A 59 4.52 -14.22 -23.06
CA GLY A 59 3.62 -15.11 -23.79
C GLY A 59 4.09 -16.57 -23.87
N PRO A 60 5.30 -16.85 -24.38
CA PRO A 60 5.79 -18.23 -24.50
C PRO A 60 5.89 -18.96 -23.16
N ALA A 61 6.43 -18.31 -22.12
CA ALA A 61 6.61 -18.90 -20.80
C ALA A 61 5.26 -19.15 -20.10
N THR A 62 4.31 -18.21 -20.24
CA THR A 62 2.97 -18.37 -19.67
C THR A 62 2.19 -19.47 -20.38
N ALA A 63 2.25 -19.55 -21.71
CA ALA A 63 1.59 -20.61 -22.46
C ALA A 63 2.12 -22.00 -22.05
N GLU A 64 3.44 -22.17 -21.99
CA GLU A 64 4.04 -23.42 -21.51
C GLU A 64 3.61 -23.77 -20.08
N ALA A 65 3.68 -22.81 -19.16
CA ALA A 65 3.28 -23.02 -17.78
C ALA A 65 1.83 -23.47 -17.66
N VAL A 66 0.92 -22.83 -18.40
CA VAL A 66 -0.51 -23.18 -18.40
C VAL A 66 -0.75 -24.58 -18.96
N ASP A 67 -0.12 -24.94 -20.08
CA ASP A 67 -0.23 -26.28 -20.67
C ASP A 67 0.26 -27.36 -19.69
N LYS A 68 1.37 -27.11 -19.00
CA LYS A 68 1.93 -28.05 -18.02
C LYS A 68 1.06 -28.17 -16.77
N ILE A 69 0.55 -27.06 -16.24
CA ILE A 69 -0.36 -27.06 -15.10
C ILE A 69 -1.66 -27.81 -15.44
N ALA A 70 -2.24 -27.57 -16.62
CA ALA A 70 -3.42 -28.30 -17.10
C ALA A 70 -3.16 -29.81 -17.24
N ALA A 71 -1.94 -30.20 -17.60
CA ALA A 71 -1.50 -31.60 -17.63
C ALA A 71 -1.14 -32.19 -16.24
N GLY A 72 -1.31 -31.42 -15.16
CA GLY A 72 -1.05 -31.86 -13.78
C GLY A 72 0.41 -31.70 -13.31
N SER A 73 1.22 -30.93 -14.02
CA SER A 73 2.63 -30.65 -13.67
C SER A 73 2.79 -29.20 -13.20
N VAL A 74 2.93 -29.03 -11.88
CA VAL A 74 3.11 -27.73 -11.24
C VAL A 74 4.54 -27.64 -10.69
N THR A 75 5.35 -26.74 -11.26
CA THR A 75 6.73 -26.46 -10.83
C THR A 75 6.88 -25.01 -10.39
N GLU A 76 7.95 -24.68 -9.67
CA GLU A 76 8.25 -23.29 -9.28
C GLU A 76 8.31 -22.35 -10.50
N GLU A 77 8.87 -22.80 -11.62
CA GLU A 77 8.98 -22.03 -12.87
C GLU A 77 7.61 -21.76 -13.50
N HIS A 78 6.72 -22.75 -13.51
CA HIS A 78 5.35 -22.57 -14.02
C HIS A 78 4.59 -21.55 -13.16
N LEU A 79 4.73 -21.65 -11.83
CA LEU A 79 4.08 -20.71 -10.91
C LEU A 79 4.63 -19.29 -11.05
N ALA A 80 5.94 -19.13 -11.25
CA ALA A 80 6.55 -17.83 -11.51
C ALA A 80 6.02 -17.20 -12.81
N ALA A 81 5.86 -17.99 -13.88
CA ALA A 81 5.30 -17.50 -15.15
C ALA A 81 3.83 -17.07 -15.02
N VAL A 82 3.00 -17.83 -14.28
CA VAL A 82 1.60 -17.48 -14.02
C VAL A 82 1.50 -16.26 -13.12
N ALA A 83 2.28 -16.18 -12.04
CA ALA A 83 2.33 -15.02 -11.16
C ALA A 83 2.79 -13.77 -11.93
N GLY A 84 3.80 -13.90 -12.80
CA GLY A 84 4.28 -12.82 -13.66
C GLY A 84 3.23 -12.31 -14.62
N ALA A 85 2.51 -13.20 -15.32
CA ALA A 85 1.42 -12.82 -16.22
C ALA A 85 0.27 -12.13 -15.47
N ARG A 86 -0.12 -12.66 -14.31
CA ARG A 86 -1.14 -12.07 -13.45
C ARG A 86 -0.74 -10.65 -13.00
N THR A 87 0.47 -10.47 -12.49
CA THR A 87 0.99 -9.16 -12.08
C THR A 87 1.14 -8.20 -13.26
N ALA A 88 1.53 -8.68 -14.45
CA ALA A 88 1.60 -7.84 -15.65
C ALA A 88 0.21 -7.31 -16.06
N LEU A 89 -0.83 -8.14 -15.98
CA LEU A 89 -2.20 -7.72 -16.26
C LEU A 89 -2.72 -6.71 -15.23
N GLN A 90 -2.39 -6.89 -13.95
CA GLN A 90 -2.64 -5.86 -12.91
C GLN A 90 -1.90 -4.56 -13.18
N GLY A 91 -0.66 -4.66 -13.67
CA GLY A 91 0.14 -3.51 -14.10
C GLY A 91 -0.50 -2.75 -15.25
N ALA A 92 -1.06 -3.46 -16.23
CA ALA A 92 -1.79 -2.85 -17.34
C ALA A 92 -3.05 -2.10 -16.88
N ILE A 93 -3.83 -2.70 -15.96
CA ILE A 93 -4.99 -2.02 -15.34
C ILE A 93 -4.52 -0.77 -14.58
N HIS A 94 -3.48 -0.91 -13.76
CA HIS A 94 -2.91 0.22 -13.01
C HIS A 94 -2.50 1.36 -13.94
N ASP A 95 -1.78 1.06 -15.01
CA ASP A 95 -1.27 2.08 -15.93
C ASP A 95 -2.41 2.78 -16.66
N ALA A 96 -3.45 2.06 -17.11
CA ALA A 96 -4.63 2.66 -17.73
C ALA A 96 -5.43 3.56 -16.77
N LEU A 97 -5.53 3.19 -15.50
CA LEU A 97 -6.21 3.99 -14.47
C LEU A 97 -5.38 5.22 -14.08
N LEU A 98 -4.05 5.06 -13.95
CA LEU A 98 -3.15 6.14 -13.59
C LEU A 98 -3.02 7.16 -14.72
N GLU A 99 -2.93 6.72 -15.98
CA GLU A 99 -2.94 7.61 -17.16
C GLU A 99 -4.22 8.45 -17.20
N ARG A 100 -5.37 7.83 -16.92
CA ARG A 100 -6.64 8.54 -16.83
C ARG A 100 -6.64 9.59 -15.71
N PHE A 101 -6.16 9.23 -14.52
CA PHE A 101 -6.04 10.16 -13.40
C PHE A 101 -5.11 11.32 -13.75
N ASP A 102 -3.94 11.02 -14.30
CA ASP A 102 -2.93 12.02 -14.65
C ASP A 102 -3.45 12.96 -15.74
N THR A 103 -4.17 12.44 -16.75
CA THR A 103 -4.82 13.26 -17.79
C THR A 103 -5.86 14.19 -17.19
N ALA A 104 -6.78 13.66 -16.38
CA ALA A 104 -7.86 14.45 -15.78
C ALA A 104 -7.34 15.56 -14.85
N LEU A 105 -6.23 15.32 -14.14
CA LEU A 105 -5.67 16.30 -13.19
C LEU A 105 -4.50 17.11 -13.75
N GLY A 106 -4.05 16.85 -14.98
CA GLY A 106 -2.86 17.45 -15.57
C GLY A 106 -1.57 17.10 -14.82
N ARG A 107 -1.51 15.92 -14.20
CA ARG A 107 -0.35 15.44 -13.44
C ARG A 107 0.72 14.93 -14.40
N THR A 108 1.97 15.27 -14.15
CA THR A 108 3.11 14.77 -14.94
C THR A 108 3.87 13.69 -14.19
N ARG A 109 4.35 12.69 -14.95
CA ARG A 109 5.27 11.65 -14.46
C ARG A 109 6.35 11.38 -15.51
N PRO A 110 7.62 11.27 -15.12
CA PRO A 110 8.64 10.76 -16.03
C PRO A 110 8.41 9.26 -16.28
N PRO A 111 8.96 8.69 -17.36
CA PRO A 111 8.95 7.25 -17.57
C PRO A 111 9.75 6.53 -16.48
N TRP A 112 9.41 5.27 -16.22
CA TRP A 112 10.21 4.42 -15.35
C TRP A 112 11.52 4.01 -16.04
N GLU A 113 12.65 4.29 -15.39
CA GLU A 113 13.97 3.81 -15.81
C GLU A 113 14.40 2.65 -14.91
N GLN A 114 14.73 1.50 -15.52
CA GLN A 114 15.16 0.34 -14.77
C GLN A 114 16.58 0.57 -14.22
N PRO A 115 16.76 0.57 -12.89
CA PRO A 115 18.10 0.66 -12.30
C PRO A 115 18.90 -0.62 -12.63
N PRO A 116 20.24 -0.55 -12.69
CA PRO A 116 21.08 -1.73 -12.87
C PRO A 116 20.81 -2.77 -11.75
N GLY A 117 20.73 -4.04 -12.15
CA GLY A 117 20.41 -5.15 -11.25
C GLY A 117 21.51 -5.40 -10.20
N PRO A 118 21.17 -5.96 -9.02
CA PRO A 118 22.13 -6.23 -7.96
C PRO A 118 22.89 -7.54 -8.24
N ALA A 119 23.96 -7.76 -7.48
CA ALA A 119 24.66 -9.05 -7.44
C ALA A 119 23.79 -10.14 -6.78
N GLU A 120 24.11 -11.42 -7.06
CA GLU A 120 23.36 -12.60 -6.60
C GLU A 120 23.07 -12.58 -5.09
N THR A 121 21.81 -12.88 -4.74
CA THR A 121 21.30 -12.93 -3.36
C THR A 121 21.44 -14.36 -2.78
N ALA A 122 21.46 -14.48 -1.44
CA ALA A 122 21.56 -15.75 -0.71
C ALA A 122 20.50 -16.78 -1.16
N SER A 123 20.94 -17.80 -1.90
CA SER A 123 20.07 -18.70 -2.67
C SER A 123 19.22 -19.68 -1.83
N ASN A 124 19.62 -20.00 -0.59
CA ASN A 124 19.03 -21.10 0.17
C ASN A 124 17.75 -20.72 0.94
N LEU A 125 17.68 -19.53 1.56
CA LEU A 125 16.48 -19.09 2.29
C LEU A 125 15.28 -18.84 1.37
N ILE A 126 15.56 -18.33 0.18
CA ILE A 126 14.54 -18.02 -0.83
C ILE A 126 13.87 -19.31 -1.35
N ALA A 127 14.60 -20.43 -1.40
CA ALA A 127 14.05 -21.73 -1.81
C ALA A 127 12.96 -22.24 -0.85
N GLY A 128 13.13 -22.03 0.46
CA GLY A 128 12.09 -22.37 1.45
C GLY A 128 10.79 -21.61 1.22
N ALA A 129 10.88 -20.32 0.87
CA ALA A 129 9.72 -19.50 0.55
C ALA A 129 9.00 -20.00 -0.72
N ARG A 130 9.75 -20.32 -1.78
CA ARG A 130 9.17 -20.84 -3.03
C ARG A 130 8.47 -22.18 -2.83
N SER A 131 9.09 -23.08 -2.07
CA SER A 131 8.49 -24.37 -1.72
C SER A 131 7.15 -24.20 -0.99
N TRP A 132 7.08 -23.33 0.02
CA TRP A 132 5.82 -23.07 0.73
C TRP A 132 4.76 -22.43 -0.18
N LEU A 133 5.14 -21.45 -1.00
CA LEU A 133 4.22 -20.81 -1.97
C LEU A 133 3.72 -21.80 -3.03
N GLN A 134 4.54 -22.76 -3.43
CA GLN A 134 4.15 -23.84 -4.33
C GLN A 134 3.12 -24.76 -3.68
N GLU A 135 3.36 -25.20 -2.44
CA GLU A 135 2.41 -26.04 -1.70
C GLU A 135 1.06 -25.33 -1.51
N LEU A 136 1.06 -24.03 -1.23
CA LEU A 136 -0.17 -23.23 -1.17
C LEU A 136 -0.94 -23.27 -2.50
N ALA A 137 -0.25 -23.08 -3.64
CA ALA A 137 -0.88 -23.07 -4.95
C ALA A 137 -1.39 -24.45 -5.38
N ILE A 138 -0.67 -25.52 -5.03
CA ILE A 138 -1.05 -26.91 -5.31
C ILE A 138 -2.31 -27.29 -4.55
N ASN A 139 -2.35 -27.02 -3.23
CA ASN A 139 -3.49 -27.36 -2.36
C ASN A 139 -4.69 -26.42 -2.58
N GLY A 140 -4.42 -25.17 -2.97
CA GLY A 140 -5.40 -24.10 -3.06
C GLY A 140 -5.88 -23.62 -1.69
N TRP A 141 -6.48 -22.43 -1.64
CA TRP A 141 -6.89 -21.81 -0.37
C TRP A 141 -7.79 -22.72 0.46
N ARG A 142 -8.75 -23.42 -0.16
CA ARG A 142 -9.64 -24.35 0.56
C ARG A 142 -8.94 -25.60 1.09
N GLY A 143 -7.76 -25.93 0.58
CA GLY A 143 -6.93 -27.04 1.08
C GLY A 143 -5.99 -26.65 2.21
N VAL A 144 -5.90 -25.37 2.57
CA VAL A 144 -4.99 -24.89 3.62
C VAL A 144 -5.54 -25.19 5.01
N ASP A 145 -4.73 -25.87 5.83
CA ASP A 145 -4.99 -26.17 7.23
C ASP A 145 -3.92 -25.54 8.16
N HIS A 146 -3.96 -25.88 9.45
CA HIS A 146 -3.04 -25.33 10.44
C HIS A 146 -1.59 -25.81 10.24
N ASP A 147 -1.40 -27.02 9.73
CA ASP A 147 -0.07 -27.61 9.56
C ASP A 147 0.64 -26.97 8.37
N LEU A 148 -0.06 -26.80 7.24
CA LEU A 148 0.47 -26.13 6.06
C LEU A 148 0.83 -24.66 6.34
N VAL A 149 0.04 -23.95 7.14
CA VAL A 149 0.36 -22.56 7.51
C VAL A 149 1.59 -22.51 8.43
N SER A 150 1.67 -23.41 9.42
CA SER A 150 2.77 -23.42 10.39
C SER A 150 4.10 -23.87 9.77
N ALA A 151 4.08 -24.59 8.65
CA ALA A 151 5.28 -24.98 7.92
C ALA A 151 6.16 -23.80 7.45
N ALA A 152 5.60 -22.60 7.34
CA ALA A 152 6.34 -21.40 6.94
C ALA A 152 7.16 -20.75 8.06
N ASP A 153 6.87 -21.04 9.33
CA ASP A 153 7.32 -20.23 10.47
C ASP A 153 8.86 -20.09 10.54
N GLN A 154 9.59 -21.20 10.38
CA GLN A 154 11.06 -21.18 10.39
C GLN A 154 11.65 -20.42 9.20
N THR A 155 11.01 -20.52 8.03
CA THR A 155 11.43 -19.79 6.82
C THR A 155 11.21 -18.29 7.03
N ILE A 156 10.05 -17.90 7.55
CA ILE A 156 9.72 -16.50 7.83
C ILE A 156 10.70 -15.91 8.85
N GLU A 157 10.98 -16.61 9.95
CA GLU A 157 11.94 -16.17 10.97
C GLU A 157 13.33 -15.92 10.35
N ALA A 158 13.81 -16.85 9.52
CA ALA A 158 15.10 -16.71 8.86
C ALA A 158 15.14 -15.55 7.85
N LEU A 159 14.05 -15.33 7.10
CA LEU A 159 13.94 -14.19 6.17
C LEU A 159 13.89 -12.84 6.89
N LEU A 160 13.25 -12.77 8.06
CA LEU A 160 13.20 -11.54 8.87
C LEU A 160 14.55 -11.21 9.52
N ALA A 161 15.34 -12.23 9.85
CA ALA A 161 16.68 -12.07 10.39
C ALA A 161 17.65 -11.44 9.36
N GLU A 162 17.49 -11.75 8.07
CA GLU A 162 18.31 -11.23 6.97
C GLU A 162 17.79 -9.86 6.45
N PRO A 163 18.48 -8.73 6.70
CA PRO A 163 17.99 -7.39 6.35
C PRO A 163 17.56 -7.23 4.88
N THR A 164 18.29 -7.86 3.96
CA THR A 164 18.01 -7.78 2.52
C THR A 164 16.75 -8.54 2.10
N LEU A 165 16.29 -9.49 2.92
CA LEU A 165 15.13 -10.35 2.65
C LEU A 165 13.89 -9.99 3.49
N ARG A 166 14.00 -9.02 4.41
CA ARG A 166 12.90 -8.60 5.29
C ARG A 166 11.63 -8.21 4.55
N ARG A 167 11.73 -7.62 3.36
CA ARG A 167 10.56 -7.28 2.55
C ARG A 167 9.74 -8.53 2.18
N LEU A 168 10.41 -9.61 1.79
CA LEU A 168 9.76 -10.90 1.53
C LEU A 168 9.27 -11.52 2.85
N GLY A 169 10.10 -11.47 3.91
CA GLY A 169 9.74 -11.99 5.24
C GLY A 169 8.46 -11.37 5.80
N VAL A 170 8.33 -10.03 5.77
CA VAL A 170 7.14 -9.31 6.25
C VAL A 170 5.90 -9.63 5.40
N LEU A 171 6.06 -9.79 4.09
CA LEU A 171 4.95 -10.18 3.21
C LEU A 171 4.45 -11.58 3.54
N LEU A 172 5.35 -12.54 3.73
CA LEU A 172 5.01 -13.92 4.07
C LEU A 172 4.45 -14.03 5.49
N ASP A 173 4.98 -13.26 6.45
CA ASP A 173 4.41 -13.14 7.80
C ASP A 173 2.96 -12.66 7.75
N GLY A 174 2.68 -11.60 6.99
CA GLY A 174 1.33 -11.09 6.80
C GLY A 174 0.38 -12.11 6.16
N LEU A 175 0.82 -12.76 5.08
CA LEU A 175 0.02 -13.80 4.42
C LEU A 175 -0.23 -14.99 5.36
N ALA A 176 0.79 -15.49 6.05
CA ALA A 176 0.65 -16.59 7.00
C ALA A 176 -0.28 -16.22 8.17
N ALA A 177 -0.22 -14.98 8.67
CA ALA A 177 -1.12 -14.49 9.71
C ALA A 177 -2.58 -14.46 9.25
N GLU A 178 -2.87 -13.99 8.04
CA GLU A 178 -4.22 -13.99 7.47
C GLU A 178 -4.77 -15.41 7.26
N LEU A 179 -3.95 -16.31 6.72
CA LEU A 179 -4.33 -17.71 6.52
C LEU A 179 -4.57 -18.41 7.87
N ARG A 180 -3.73 -18.16 8.87
CA ARG A 180 -3.88 -18.71 10.24
C ARG A 180 -5.16 -18.25 10.90
N ALA A 181 -5.48 -16.95 10.82
CA ALA A 181 -6.72 -16.38 11.35
C ALA A 181 -7.98 -16.94 10.66
N SER A 182 -7.82 -17.48 9.45
CA SER A 182 -8.89 -18.00 8.61
C SER A 182 -9.00 -19.53 8.61
N SER A 183 -8.08 -20.24 9.29
CA SER A 183 -7.97 -21.70 9.25
C SER A 183 -8.99 -22.38 10.19
N PRO A 184 -9.67 -23.47 9.78
CA PRO A 184 -9.59 -24.12 8.47
C PRO A 184 -10.40 -23.38 7.39
N ILE A 185 -9.73 -23.03 6.29
CA ILE A 185 -10.28 -22.19 5.21
C ILE A 185 -11.39 -22.92 4.44
N SER A 186 -11.37 -24.25 4.43
CA SER A 186 -12.40 -25.10 3.82
C SER A 186 -13.83 -24.76 4.27
N THR A 187 -13.99 -24.25 5.49
CA THR A 187 -15.28 -23.91 6.10
C THR A 187 -15.74 -22.47 5.87
N MET A 188 -14.88 -21.63 5.28
CA MET A 188 -15.21 -20.22 5.03
C MET A 188 -16.33 -20.10 4.01
N LYS A 189 -17.31 -19.24 4.33
CA LYS A 189 -18.38 -18.87 3.39
C LYS A 189 -17.83 -18.11 2.19
N GLN A 190 -16.87 -17.22 2.42
CA GLN A 190 -16.23 -16.39 1.40
C GLN A 190 -14.73 -16.39 1.62
N VAL A 191 -13.98 -16.67 0.55
CA VAL A 191 -12.51 -16.62 0.54
C VAL A 191 -12.11 -15.28 -0.09
N PRO A 192 -11.19 -14.50 0.50
CA PRO A 192 -10.70 -13.24 -0.08
C PRO A 192 -9.72 -13.53 -1.23
N ALA A 193 -10.22 -14.19 -2.29
CA ALA A 193 -9.43 -14.79 -3.36
C ALA A 193 -8.46 -13.79 -4.00
N ARG A 194 -8.96 -12.60 -4.34
CA ARG A 194 -8.17 -11.48 -4.89
C ARG A 194 -6.97 -11.12 -4.04
N ARG A 195 -7.23 -10.83 -2.76
CA ARG A 195 -6.21 -10.40 -1.81
C ARG A 195 -5.13 -11.47 -1.63
N TRP A 196 -5.51 -12.72 -1.41
CA TRP A 196 -4.53 -13.79 -1.20
C TRP A 196 -3.75 -14.14 -2.46
N ALA A 197 -4.38 -14.07 -3.63
CA ALA A 197 -3.69 -14.23 -4.90
C ALA A 197 -2.70 -13.06 -5.17
N ASP A 198 -3.04 -11.82 -4.78
CA ASP A 198 -2.12 -10.67 -4.87
C ASP A 198 -0.89 -10.87 -3.99
N LEU A 199 -1.09 -11.28 -2.73
CA LEU A 199 0.00 -11.55 -1.78
C LEU A 199 0.87 -12.72 -2.25
N TRP A 200 0.25 -13.81 -2.73
CA TRP A 200 0.93 -14.98 -3.25
C TRP A 200 1.74 -14.66 -4.50
N ALA A 201 1.17 -13.97 -5.50
CA ALA A 201 1.86 -13.61 -6.73
C ALA A 201 3.04 -12.68 -6.43
N ARG A 202 2.83 -11.69 -5.56
CA ARG A 202 3.88 -10.77 -5.12
C ARG A 202 5.01 -11.51 -4.40
N ALA A 203 4.71 -12.45 -3.52
CA ALA A 203 5.71 -13.24 -2.81
C ALA A 203 6.47 -14.20 -3.75
N THR A 204 5.76 -14.79 -4.72
CA THR A 204 6.35 -15.66 -5.76
C THR A 204 7.34 -14.88 -6.61
N LEU A 205 7.02 -13.65 -7.00
CA LEU A 205 7.91 -12.80 -7.79
C LEU A 205 9.09 -12.26 -6.96
N LEU A 206 8.86 -11.86 -5.71
CA LEU A 206 9.93 -11.39 -4.80
C LEU A 206 10.91 -12.51 -4.42
N SER A 207 10.51 -13.78 -4.53
CA SER A 207 11.35 -14.95 -4.27
C SER A 207 12.06 -15.49 -5.53
N GLN A 208 11.96 -14.81 -6.66
CA GLN A 208 12.80 -15.09 -7.83
C GLN A 208 14.18 -14.40 -7.70
N PRO A 209 15.23 -14.94 -8.35
CA PRO A 209 16.48 -14.22 -8.53
C PRO A 209 16.22 -12.85 -9.18
N GLY A 210 16.74 -11.77 -8.58
CA GLY A 210 16.45 -10.39 -9.03
C GLY A 210 15.04 -9.89 -8.71
N GLY A 211 14.20 -10.69 -8.04
CA GLY A 211 12.87 -10.31 -7.56
C GLY A 211 12.90 -9.39 -6.34
N GLY A 212 13.94 -9.53 -5.49
CA GLY A 212 14.31 -8.47 -4.56
C GLY A 212 14.64 -7.23 -5.36
N HIS A 213 14.00 -6.09 -5.04
CA HIS A 213 14.39 -4.83 -5.67
C HIS A 213 15.90 -4.70 -5.51
N ALA A 214 16.62 -4.59 -6.63
CA ALA A 214 17.90 -3.90 -6.62
C ALA A 214 17.61 -2.61 -5.85
N ALA A 215 18.27 -2.42 -4.71
CA ALA A 215 18.26 -1.11 -4.10
C ALA A 215 18.99 -0.21 -5.09
N ALA A 216 18.24 0.36 -6.04
CA ALA A 216 18.70 1.46 -6.85
C ALA A 216 19.38 2.42 -5.88
N THR A 217 20.62 2.81 -6.18
CA THR A 217 21.35 3.71 -5.30
C THR A 217 20.46 4.92 -5.06
N PRO A 218 19.97 5.14 -3.82
CA PRO A 218 19.02 6.21 -3.57
C PRO A 218 19.64 7.55 -3.91
N GLU A 219 18.87 8.44 -4.52
CA GLU A 219 19.27 9.81 -4.78
C GLU A 219 19.32 10.57 -3.44
N PRO A 220 20.45 11.17 -3.03
CA PRO A 220 20.45 12.04 -1.85
C PRO A 220 19.79 13.37 -2.21
N VAL A 221 18.65 13.69 -1.58
CA VAL A 221 17.92 14.94 -1.80
C VAL A 221 17.98 15.87 -0.60
N SER A 222 18.05 17.17 -0.88
CA SER A 222 17.99 18.24 0.11
C SER A 222 16.94 19.27 -0.32
N GLY A 223 16.24 19.87 0.63
CA GLY A 223 15.14 20.77 0.32
C GLY A 223 14.14 20.95 1.45
N ARG A 224 13.04 21.64 1.15
CA ARG A 224 11.93 21.82 2.07
C ARG A 224 10.84 20.80 1.77
N LEU A 225 10.48 20.00 2.75
CA LEU A 225 9.39 19.04 2.69
C LEU A 225 8.13 19.66 3.33
N LEU A 226 7.07 19.76 2.55
CA LEU A 226 5.76 20.29 2.96
C LEU A 226 4.75 19.15 3.04
N VAL A 227 4.30 18.83 4.26
CA VAL A 227 3.39 17.71 4.50
C VAL A 227 1.97 18.04 4.01
N LEU A 228 1.37 17.12 3.26
CA LEU A 228 -0.03 17.19 2.82
C LEU A 228 -0.95 16.42 3.77
N GLY A 229 -0.50 15.27 4.28
CA GLY A 229 -1.28 14.43 5.17
C GLY A 229 -0.64 13.06 5.39
N VAL A 230 -1.26 12.25 6.26
CA VAL A 230 -0.75 10.92 6.64
C VAL A 230 -1.81 9.86 6.44
N ASP A 231 -1.45 8.76 5.77
CA ASP A 231 -2.22 7.53 5.70
C ASP A 231 -1.62 6.52 6.68
N VAL A 232 -2.40 6.08 7.68
CA VAL A 232 -1.97 5.09 8.66
C VAL A 232 -2.60 3.75 8.32
N ARG A 233 -1.75 2.77 8.00
CA ARG A 233 -2.15 1.41 7.62
C ARG A 233 -1.83 0.45 8.74
N GLU A 234 -2.85 -0.26 9.20
CA GLU A 234 -2.74 -1.21 10.29
C GLU A 234 -2.97 -2.64 9.78
N HIS A 235 -2.08 -3.54 10.16
CA HIS A 235 -2.20 -4.99 10.04
C HIS A 235 -2.03 -5.60 11.43
N GLY A 236 -2.52 -6.82 11.68
CA GLY A 236 -2.38 -7.48 12.99
C GLY A 236 -0.94 -7.55 13.50
N THR A 237 0.04 -7.61 12.59
CA THR A 237 1.48 -7.75 12.91
C THR A 237 2.32 -6.50 12.63
N ALA A 238 1.78 -5.48 11.97
CA ALA A 238 2.54 -4.26 11.63
C ALA A 238 1.67 -3.02 11.52
N VAL A 239 2.28 -1.85 11.71
CA VAL A 239 1.69 -0.55 11.36
C VAL A 239 2.66 0.23 10.49
N GLN A 240 2.13 0.94 9.49
CA GLN A 240 2.86 1.92 8.70
C GLN A 240 2.15 3.27 8.76
N ALA A 241 2.92 4.34 8.99
CA ALA A 241 2.50 5.69 8.65
C ALA A 241 3.16 6.11 7.33
N GLN A 242 2.35 6.41 6.33
CA GLN A 242 2.77 6.93 5.04
C GLN A 242 2.43 8.42 4.98
N VAL A 243 3.46 9.26 5.02
CA VAL A 243 3.34 10.71 4.91
C VAL A 243 3.38 11.09 3.44
N HIS A 244 2.33 11.75 2.95
CA HIS A 244 2.29 12.35 1.62
C HIS A 244 2.76 13.80 1.72
N ALA A 245 3.69 14.20 0.87
CA ALA A 245 4.30 15.51 0.94
C ALA A 245 4.75 16.02 -0.44
N VAL A 246 4.99 17.32 -0.51
CA VAL A 246 5.70 17.98 -1.62
C VAL A 246 7.11 18.30 -1.17
N LEU A 247 8.12 17.87 -1.93
CA LEU A 247 9.51 18.25 -1.76
C LEU A 247 9.85 19.40 -2.71
N GLU A 248 10.24 20.55 -2.17
CA GLU A 248 10.85 21.64 -2.91
C GLU A 248 12.38 21.50 -2.84
N PRO A 249 13.06 21.20 -3.95
CA PRO A 249 14.51 21.04 -3.97
C PRO A 249 15.25 22.31 -3.52
N ALA A 250 16.32 22.14 -2.73
CA ALA A 250 17.09 23.26 -2.19
C ALA A 250 17.76 24.13 -3.27
N ASP A 251 18.02 23.57 -4.44
CA ASP A 251 18.63 24.29 -5.57
C ASP A 251 17.65 25.25 -6.28
N GLY A 252 16.35 25.18 -5.96
CA GLY A 252 15.30 26.04 -6.52
C GLY A 252 15.13 25.93 -8.05
N SER A 253 15.81 24.99 -8.69
CA SER A 253 15.89 24.87 -10.16
C SER A 253 15.00 23.77 -10.71
N ALA A 254 14.66 22.79 -9.87
CA ALA A 254 13.78 21.69 -10.20
C ALA A 254 12.34 21.93 -9.72
N GLU A 255 11.37 21.39 -10.47
CA GLU A 255 9.95 21.42 -10.11
C GLU A 255 9.72 20.72 -8.76
N PRO A 256 8.73 21.14 -7.96
CA PRO A 256 8.35 20.43 -6.75
C PRO A 256 8.04 18.96 -7.04
N ARG A 257 8.44 18.05 -6.16
CA ARG A 257 8.23 16.60 -6.35
C ARG A 257 7.20 16.09 -5.36
N LEU A 258 6.21 15.32 -5.81
CA LEU A 258 5.39 14.52 -4.90
C LEU A 258 6.23 13.36 -4.38
N VAL A 259 6.33 13.29 -3.06
CA VAL A 259 7.09 12.26 -2.36
C VAL A 259 6.26 11.63 -1.25
N ARG A 260 6.68 10.43 -0.84
CA ARG A 260 6.12 9.72 0.31
C ARG A 260 7.22 9.41 1.29
N ALA A 261 7.00 9.57 2.59
CA ALA A 261 7.87 9.01 3.62
C ALA A 261 7.13 7.88 4.34
N ASN A 262 7.73 6.70 4.40
CA ASN A 262 7.12 5.54 5.04
C ASN A 262 7.92 5.19 6.30
N VAL A 263 7.26 5.21 7.46
CA VAL A 263 7.80 4.67 8.71
C VAL A 263 6.95 3.49 9.15
N THR A 264 7.58 2.41 9.59
CA THR A 264 6.89 1.13 9.87
C THR A 264 7.41 0.54 11.16
N ALA A 265 6.51 -0.04 11.94
CA ALA A 265 6.84 -0.76 13.17
C ALA A 265 6.08 -2.09 13.24
N ALA A 266 6.73 -3.12 13.76
CA ALA A 266 6.05 -4.36 14.13
C ALA A 266 5.09 -4.07 15.30
N LYS A 267 3.94 -4.75 15.31
CA LYS A 267 2.94 -4.68 16.37
C LYS A 267 2.36 -6.04 16.69
N VAL A 268 1.66 -6.12 17.80
CA VAL A 268 0.70 -7.20 18.06
C VAL A 268 -0.71 -6.65 17.88
N ASP A 269 -1.66 -7.52 17.57
CA ASP A 269 -3.05 -7.20 17.23
C ASP A 269 -3.78 -6.35 18.29
N THR A 270 -3.41 -6.52 19.56
CA THR A 270 -3.96 -5.77 20.70
C THR A 270 -3.53 -4.30 20.76
N ILE A 271 -2.51 -3.87 20.02
CA ILE A 271 -2.10 -2.46 19.94
C ILE A 271 -2.91 -1.78 18.85
N VAL A 272 -3.94 -1.04 19.24
CA VAL A 272 -4.90 -0.37 18.34
C VAL A 272 -5.14 1.08 18.76
N GLY A 273 -5.80 1.85 17.88
CA GLY A 273 -6.18 3.23 18.17
C GLY A 273 -4.96 4.12 18.43
N PRO A 274 -5.06 5.13 19.31
CA PRO A 274 -3.98 6.11 19.47
C PRO A 274 -2.63 5.52 19.95
N ALA A 275 -2.65 4.38 20.64
CA ALA A 275 -1.44 3.70 21.11
C ALA A 275 -0.49 3.29 19.96
N VAL A 276 -1.01 3.19 18.73
CA VAL A 276 -0.25 2.90 17.52
C VAL A 276 0.88 3.91 17.28
N TRP A 277 0.66 5.19 17.53
CA TRP A 277 1.68 6.23 17.32
C TRP A 277 2.92 6.02 18.19
N ARG A 278 2.77 5.44 19.38
CA ARG A 278 3.90 5.14 20.29
C ARG A 278 4.86 4.10 19.73
N LEU A 279 4.42 3.28 18.77
CA LEU A 279 5.31 2.33 18.08
C LEU A 279 6.31 3.05 17.17
N LEU A 280 5.99 4.27 16.74
CA LEU A 280 6.79 5.10 15.83
C LEU A 280 7.72 6.06 16.58
N SER A 281 7.89 5.91 17.90
CA SER A 281 8.71 6.78 18.75
C SER A 281 10.20 6.86 18.36
N ALA A 282 10.66 6.03 17.42
CA ALA A 282 12.00 6.08 16.85
C ALA A 282 12.20 7.25 15.86
N TYR A 283 11.14 8.00 15.54
CA TYR A 283 11.14 9.09 14.55
C TYR A 283 10.65 10.41 15.17
N PRO A 284 11.30 10.92 16.24
CA PRO A 284 10.81 12.10 16.96
C PRO A 284 10.73 13.36 16.08
N VAL A 285 11.66 13.60 15.16
CA VAL A 285 11.59 14.79 14.28
C VAL A 285 10.35 14.70 13.38
N LEU A 286 10.07 13.53 12.80
CA LEU A 286 8.87 13.33 12.00
C LEU A 286 7.59 13.52 12.81
N LEU A 287 7.49 12.86 13.97
CA LEU A 287 6.29 12.91 14.80
C LEU A 287 5.99 14.33 15.27
N ASN A 288 7.01 15.07 15.69
CA ASN A 288 6.85 16.46 16.11
C ASN A 288 6.40 17.35 14.94
N ALA A 289 6.98 17.17 13.75
CA ALA A 289 6.56 17.95 12.57
C ALA A 289 5.12 17.65 12.15
N LEU A 290 4.65 16.40 12.30
CA LEU A 290 3.27 16.03 12.05
C LEU A 290 2.31 16.67 13.07
N ALA A 291 2.62 16.56 14.37
CA ALA A 291 1.79 17.10 15.44
C ALA A 291 1.72 18.64 15.43
N GLU A 292 2.85 19.30 15.18
CA GLU A 292 2.94 20.77 15.15
C GLU A 292 2.61 21.37 13.77
N ARG A 293 2.35 20.53 12.75
CA ARG A 293 2.12 20.93 11.34
C ARG A 293 3.25 21.82 10.82
N ARG A 294 4.47 21.30 10.88
CA ARG A 294 5.68 21.99 10.44
C ARG A 294 6.20 21.42 9.14
N SER A 295 6.79 22.30 8.34
CA SER A 295 7.67 21.88 7.27
C SER A 295 8.91 21.18 7.85
N LEU A 296 9.62 20.42 7.01
CA LEU A 296 10.89 19.80 7.38
C LEU A 296 11.98 20.24 6.40
N THR A 297 13.14 20.63 6.92
CA THR A 297 14.34 20.82 6.10
C THR A 297 15.05 19.49 6.00
N LEU A 298 15.23 18.98 4.78
CA LEU A 298 15.93 17.74 4.50
C LEU A 298 17.37 18.02 4.05
N THR A 299 18.31 17.22 4.54
CA THR A 299 19.73 17.28 4.14
C THR A 299 20.22 15.90 3.72
N GLY A 300 20.32 15.67 2.41
CA GLY A 300 20.81 14.40 1.84
C GLY A 300 19.95 13.18 2.20
N MET A 301 18.64 13.38 2.38
CA MET A 301 17.68 12.31 2.65
C MET A 301 17.66 11.35 1.44
N PRO A 302 17.76 10.03 1.62
CA PRO A 302 17.73 9.12 0.48
C PRO A 302 16.33 9.05 -0.14
N LEU A 303 16.22 9.30 -1.44
CA LEU A 303 15.00 9.19 -2.23
C LEU A 303 15.11 8.03 -3.22
N LEU A 304 14.15 7.11 -3.17
CA LEU A 304 14.05 6.02 -4.12
C LEU A 304 13.44 6.50 -5.44
N PRO A 305 13.75 5.85 -6.58
CA PRO A 305 13.13 6.19 -7.87
C PRO A 305 11.60 6.14 -7.89
N SER A 306 10.98 5.41 -6.95
CA SER A 306 9.52 5.34 -6.76
C SER A 306 8.91 6.56 -6.08
N GLY A 307 9.70 7.57 -5.72
CA GLY A 307 9.26 8.75 -4.97
C GLY A 307 9.16 8.53 -3.46
N ASP A 308 9.66 7.40 -2.95
CA ASP A 308 9.65 7.09 -1.53
C ASP A 308 10.96 7.54 -0.86
N LEU A 309 10.86 8.44 0.12
CA LEU A 309 11.93 8.82 1.03
C LEU A 309 12.20 7.68 2.01
N VAL A 310 13.46 7.25 2.10
CA VAL A 310 13.94 6.37 3.16
C VAL A 310 14.21 7.23 4.38
N TRP A 311 13.20 7.33 5.26
CA TRP A 311 13.25 8.26 6.37
C TRP A 311 14.43 8.00 7.32
N GLN A 312 15.24 9.03 7.51
CA GLN A 312 16.39 9.08 8.41
C GLN A 312 16.26 10.36 9.25
N ASP A 313 15.89 10.21 10.52
CA ASP A 313 15.49 11.33 11.38
C ASP A 313 16.64 12.34 11.60
N ASP A 314 17.88 11.87 11.56
CA ASP A 314 19.11 12.67 11.64
C ASP A 314 19.38 13.53 10.40
N LYS A 315 18.63 13.33 9.31
CA LYS A 315 18.69 14.10 8.07
C LYS A 315 17.52 15.06 7.88
N ALA A 316 16.72 15.24 8.91
CA ALA A 316 15.57 16.13 8.91
C ALA A 316 15.63 17.08 10.12
N GLU A 317 15.21 18.32 9.91
CA GLU A 317 15.04 19.31 10.97
C GLU A 317 13.68 19.99 10.84
N ALA A 318 13.02 20.27 11.96
CA ALA A 318 11.73 20.96 11.96
C ALA A 318 11.90 22.41 11.44
N GLY A 319 11.19 22.73 10.36
CA GLY A 319 11.15 24.05 9.74
C GLY A 319 10.05 24.94 10.31
N GLU A 320 9.63 25.95 9.55
CA GLU A 320 8.52 26.83 9.94
C GLU A 320 7.17 26.09 9.89
N PRO A 321 6.15 26.56 10.65
CA PRO A 321 4.76 26.10 10.50
C PRO A 321 4.32 26.16 9.03
N ALA A 322 3.70 25.07 8.56
CA ALA A 322 3.25 24.94 7.19
C ALA A 322 1.82 24.39 7.17
N ASP A 323 0.88 25.19 6.66
CA ASP A 323 -0.51 24.80 6.51
C ASP A 323 -0.65 23.78 5.36
N PRO A 324 -1.13 22.54 5.61
CA PRO A 324 -1.29 21.53 4.57
C PRO A 324 -2.30 21.92 3.48
N PHE A 325 -3.37 22.65 3.81
CA PHE A 325 -4.36 23.11 2.83
C PHE A 325 -3.80 24.24 1.97
N ALA A 326 -3.04 25.17 2.55
CA ALA A 326 -2.32 26.18 1.78
C ALA A 326 -1.28 25.53 0.84
N THR A 327 -0.53 24.56 1.35
CA THR A 327 0.43 23.76 0.57
C THR A 327 -0.27 23.06 -0.59
N ALA A 328 -1.35 22.34 -0.34
CA ALA A 328 -2.09 21.61 -1.37
C ALA A 328 -2.64 22.55 -2.45
N ARG A 329 -3.12 23.75 -2.07
CA ARG A 329 -3.68 24.72 -3.02
C ARG A 329 -2.62 25.34 -3.94
N ILE A 330 -1.40 25.53 -3.44
CA ILE A 330 -0.32 26.22 -4.16
C ILE A 330 0.56 25.23 -4.92
N GLN A 331 0.98 24.14 -4.26
CA GLN A 331 2.06 23.29 -4.76
C GLN A 331 1.58 22.01 -5.45
N LEU A 332 0.42 21.46 -5.08
CA LEU A 332 -0.01 20.14 -5.55
C LEU A 332 -0.21 20.06 -7.07
N GLY A 333 -0.69 21.14 -7.69
CA GLY A 333 -0.93 21.20 -9.14
C GLY A 333 0.35 21.24 -9.97
N ALA A 334 1.44 21.78 -9.43
CA ALA A 334 2.73 21.90 -10.11
C ALA A 334 3.70 20.75 -9.76
N ALA A 335 3.36 19.91 -8.78
CA ALA A 335 4.26 18.89 -8.29
C ALA A 335 4.32 17.68 -9.23
N VAL A 336 5.53 17.30 -9.63
CA VAL A 336 5.81 16.13 -10.48
C VAL A 336 5.68 14.87 -9.64
N ALA A 337 4.89 13.91 -10.11
CA ALA A 337 4.75 12.63 -9.45
C ALA A 337 5.83 11.65 -9.92
N ALA A 338 6.26 10.76 -9.02
CA ALA A 338 7.28 9.77 -9.33
C ALA A 338 6.74 8.64 -10.25
N PRO A 339 7.59 8.02 -11.07
CA PRO A 339 7.22 6.84 -11.83
C PRO A 339 6.97 5.66 -10.91
N VAL A 340 6.10 4.73 -11.33
CA VAL A 340 5.77 3.54 -10.54
C VAL A 340 6.62 2.35 -11.02
N PRO A 341 7.45 1.74 -10.14
CA PRO A 341 8.23 0.55 -10.49
C PRO A 341 7.33 -0.60 -10.96
N PRO A 342 7.77 -1.48 -11.88
CA PRO A 342 6.90 -2.51 -12.46
C PRO A 342 6.18 -3.40 -11.44
N LEU A 343 6.90 -3.94 -10.45
CA LEU A 343 6.27 -4.77 -9.40
C LEU A 343 5.30 -3.98 -8.52
N GLU A 344 5.42 -2.65 -8.49
CA GLU A 344 4.62 -1.74 -7.69
C GLU A 344 3.32 -1.29 -8.39
N ARG A 345 3.15 -1.61 -9.69
CA ARG A 345 1.96 -1.28 -10.49
C ARG A 345 0.83 -2.23 -10.15
N HIS A 346 0.01 -1.82 -9.19
CA HIS A 346 -1.17 -2.56 -8.77
C HIS A 346 -2.32 -1.57 -8.51
N PRO A 347 -3.55 -1.80 -9.00
CA PRO A 347 -4.62 -0.81 -8.93
C PRO A 347 -4.91 -0.31 -7.50
N VAL A 348 -4.96 -1.21 -6.50
CA VAL A 348 -5.17 -0.84 -5.08
C VAL A 348 -4.06 0.03 -4.47
N ARG A 349 -2.92 0.18 -5.15
CA ARG A 349 -1.81 1.04 -4.71
C ARG A 349 -1.92 2.46 -5.23
N ILE A 350 -2.83 2.73 -6.17
CA ILE A 350 -3.16 4.10 -6.56
C ILE A 350 -3.66 4.83 -5.31
N GLY A 351 -3.09 6.01 -5.07
CA GLY A 351 -3.23 6.76 -3.82
C GLY A 351 -2.73 8.16 -4.04
N GLU A 352 -3.40 8.86 -4.93
CA GLU A 352 -2.91 10.12 -5.46
C GLU A 352 -3.50 11.31 -4.70
N PRO A 353 -2.66 12.21 -4.15
CA PRO A 353 -3.15 13.32 -3.34
C PRO A 353 -3.95 14.31 -4.19
N VAL A 354 -5.05 14.78 -3.60
CA VAL A 354 -5.96 15.78 -4.14
C VAL A 354 -6.44 16.73 -3.05
N LEU A 355 -6.67 17.98 -3.42
CA LEU A 355 -7.45 18.95 -2.65
C LEU A 355 -8.84 19.07 -3.28
N LEU A 356 -9.90 18.91 -2.49
CA LEU A 356 -11.27 19.17 -2.88
C LEU A 356 -11.83 20.33 -2.04
N GLU A 357 -12.53 21.24 -2.70
CA GLU A 357 -13.20 22.39 -2.10
C GLU A 357 -14.50 22.66 -2.86
N GLY A 358 -15.45 23.36 -2.23
CA GLY A 358 -16.70 23.75 -2.88
C GLY A 358 -17.65 22.58 -3.17
N TYR A 359 -17.45 21.44 -2.53
CA TYR A 359 -18.32 20.27 -2.64
C TYR A 359 -19.45 20.30 -1.61
N ALA A 360 -20.51 19.55 -1.89
CA ALA A 360 -21.49 19.11 -0.91
C ALA A 360 -21.19 17.65 -0.52
N ILE A 361 -21.46 17.26 0.72
CA ILE A 361 -21.30 15.87 1.17
C ILE A 361 -22.56 15.43 1.91
N ASP A 362 -23.05 14.23 1.57
CA ASP A 362 -24.16 13.56 2.24
C ASP A 362 -23.72 12.15 2.62
N GLY A 363 -23.54 11.91 3.92
CA GLY A 363 -22.95 10.68 4.45
C GLY A 363 -21.57 10.40 3.83
N THR A 364 -21.50 9.39 2.97
CA THR A 364 -20.28 8.96 2.28
C THR A 364 -20.25 9.35 0.80
N THR A 365 -21.15 10.21 0.34
CA THR A 365 -21.18 10.67 -1.06
C THR A 365 -20.81 12.14 -1.15
N LEU A 366 -19.71 12.44 -1.83
CA LEU A 366 -19.26 13.80 -2.10
C LEU A 366 -19.68 14.21 -3.51
N THR A 367 -20.30 15.38 -3.64
CA THR A 367 -20.76 15.98 -4.90
C THR A 367 -19.99 17.26 -5.20
N LEU A 368 -19.29 17.31 -6.34
CA LEU A 368 -18.56 18.47 -6.84
C LEU A 368 -19.02 18.81 -8.25
N ASP A 369 -19.61 20.00 -8.43
CA ASP A 369 -20.21 20.46 -9.69
C ASP A 369 -21.14 19.43 -10.36
N GLY A 370 -21.92 18.72 -9.54
CA GLY A 370 -22.87 17.68 -9.99
C GLY A 370 -22.28 16.29 -10.20
N ASN A 371 -20.96 16.11 -10.10
CA ASN A 371 -20.29 14.82 -10.18
C ASN A 371 -20.11 14.22 -8.79
N THR A 372 -20.35 12.92 -8.63
CA THR A 372 -20.35 12.25 -7.32
C THR A 372 -19.22 11.25 -7.18
N ILE A 373 -18.51 11.27 -6.05
CA ILE A 373 -17.51 10.26 -5.69
C ILE A 373 -17.78 9.74 -4.28
N GLY A 374 -17.58 8.43 -4.08
CA GLY A 374 -17.68 7.80 -2.77
C GLY A 374 -16.51 8.22 -1.87
N VAL A 375 -16.79 8.50 -0.60
CA VAL A 375 -15.82 8.76 0.45
C VAL A 375 -15.63 7.50 1.26
N ASP A 376 -14.40 6.99 1.28
CA ASP A 376 -14.04 5.78 1.99
C ASP A 376 -13.75 6.09 3.46
N VAL A 377 -14.83 6.15 4.25
CA VAL A 377 -14.76 6.38 5.71
C VAL A 377 -14.25 5.16 6.48
N GLU A 378 -14.27 3.96 5.88
CA GLU A 378 -13.77 2.73 6.51
C GLU A 378 -12.24 2.69 6.51
N ARG A 379 -11.59 3.37 5.57
CA ARG A 379 -10.13 3.56 5.53
C ARG A 379 -9.62 4.69 6.43
N VAL A 380 -10.48 5.38 7.16
CA VAL A 380 -10.06 6.39 8.13
C VAL A 380 -9.48 5.67 9.34
N PRO A 381 -8.20 5.89 9.69
CA PRO A 381 -7.57 5.15 10.76
C PRO A 381 -8.18 5.52 12.11
N THR A 382 -8.54 4.50 12.90
CA THR A 382 -9.00 4.70 14.30
C THR A 382 -7.92 5.31 15.20
N SER A 383 -6.67 5.31 14.74
CA SER A 383 -5.52 5.93 15.37
C SER A 383 -5.38 7.42 15.08
N GLY A 384 -6.26 8.03 14.26
CA GLY A 384 -6.29 9.47 14.00
C GLY A 384 -7.53 10.18 14.56
N PRO A 385 -7.55 11.53 14.55
CA PRO A 385 -8.69 12.33 15.02
C PRO A 385 -9.85 12.45 14.01
N LEU A 386 -9.67 12.00 12.76
CA LEU A 386 -10.72 12.08 11.75
C LEU A 386 -11.89 11.15 12.13
N THR A 387 -13.10 11.68 12.10
CA THR A 387 -14.33 10.90 12.33
C THR A 387 -15.29 11.05 11.15
N PRO A 388 -16.19 10.08 10.92
CA PRO A 388 -17.23 10.19 9.89
C PRO A 388 -18.07 11.49 10.02
N GLU A 389 -18.35 11.94 11.24
CA GLU A 389 -19.11 13.17 11.48
C GLU A 389 -18.32 14.43 11.07
N LEU A 390 -17.01 14.47 11.32
CA LEU A 390 -16.16 15.58 10.88
C LEU A 390 -16.05 15.61 9.36
N ILE A 391 -15.96 14.44 8.73
CA ILE A 391 -15.94 14.31 7.27
C ILE A 391 -17.27 14.79 6.67
N ALA A 392 -18.41 14.37 7.22
CA ALA A 392 -19.73 14.81 6.77
C ALA A 392 -19.99 16.32 7.00
N ALA A 393 -19.28 16.96 7.94
CA ALA A 393 -19.37 18.39 8.20
C ALA A 393 -18.30 19.23 7.46
N SER A 394 -17.47 18.58 6.63
CA SER A 394 -16.32 19.22 5.99
C SER A 394 -16.71 20.15 4.84
N THR A 395 -15.86 21.15 4.64
CA THR A 395 -15.95 22.20 3.60
C THR A 395 -14.75 22.17 2.65
N ALA A 396 -13.64 21.57 3.09
CA ALA A 396 -12.48 21.24 2.28
C ALA A 396 -11.90 19.90 2.76
N CYS A 397 -11.31 19.15 1.85
CA CYS A 397 -10.67 17.86 2.13
C CYS A 397 -9.37 17.73 1.35
N ILE A 398 -8.29 17.39 2.07
CA ILE A 398 -7.12 16.76 1.46
C ILE A 398 -7.34 15.25 1.58
N GLY A 399 -7.29 14.56 0.45
CA GLY A 399 -7.48 13.12 0.41
C GLY A 399 -6.64 12.44 -0.66
N LEU A 400 -6.77 11.12 -0.72
CA LEU A 400 -6.18 10.27 -1.74
C LEU A 400 -7.28 9.75 -2.65
N ILE A 401 -7.13 9.95 -3.95
CA ILE A 401 -7.94 9.23 -4.93
C ILE A 401 -7.41 7.80 -5.02
N ARG A 402 -8.30 6.84 -4.81
CA ARG A 402 -8.05 5.41 -4.75
C ARG A 402 -8.87 4.70 -5.81
N TRP A 403 -8.34 3.60 -6.33
CA TRP A 403 -9.13 2.64 -7.09
C TRP A 403 -9.20 1.32 -6.32
N ASP A 404 -10.41 0.92 -5.95
CA ASP A 404 -10.66 -0.34 -5.28
C ASP A 404 -12.02 -0.91 -5.70
N ALA A 405 -12.14 -2.24 -5.70
CA ALA A 405 -13.36 -2.96 -6.05
C ALA A 405 -14.06 -2.47 -7.35
N GLY A 406 -13.27 -2.01 -8.34
CA GLY A 406 -13.80 -1.54 -9.63
C GLY A 406 -14.34 -0.11 -9.63
N ALA A 407 -14.05 0.70 -8.62
CA ALA A 407 -14.51 2.08 -8.53
C ALA A 407 -13.45 3.04 -7.97
N TRP A 408 -13.56 4.32 -8.35
CA TRP A 408 -12.82 5.42 -7.74
C TRP A 408 -13.46 5.82 -6.41
N SER A 409 -12.63 6.04 -5.38
CA SER A 409 -13.06 6.58 -4.10
C SER A 409 -12.08 7.63 -3.56
N LEU A 410 -12.56 8.46 -2.65
CA LEU A 410 -11.78 9.44 -1.91
C LEU A 410 -11.50 8.93 -0.50
N GLN A 411 -10.23 8.73 -0.14
CA GLN A 411 -9.80 8.47 1.23
C GLN A 411 -9.35 9.78 1.89
N PRO A 412 -10.04 10.29 2.93
CA PRO A 412 -9.65 11.52 3.61
C PRO A 412 -8.33 11.39 4.40
N LEU A 413 -7.45 12.40 4.28
CA LEU A 413 -6.25 12.56 5.12
C LEU A 413 -6.36 13.74 6.09
N ALA A 414 -7.07 14.79 5.66
CA ALA A 414 -7.39 15.95 6.47
C ALA A 414 -8.69 16.63 6.00
N VAL A 415 -9.39 17.28 6.92
CA VAL A 415 -10.60 18.06 6.62
C VAL A 415 -10.61 19.42 7.32
N GLN A 416 -11.21 20.43 6.68
CA GLN A 416 -11.63 21.68 7.31
C GLN A 416 -13.15 21.69 7.47
N ALA A 417 -13.64 22.04 8.65
CA ALA A 417 -15.06 22.13 8.96
C ALA A 417 -15.39 23.40 9.75
N ILE A 418 -16.68 23.77 9.82
CA ILE A 418 -17.16 24.85 10.69
C ILE A 418 -17.99 24.23 11.81
N VAL A 419 -17.43 24.19 13.03
CA VAL A 419 -18.11 23.67 14.21
C VAL A 419 -18.44 24.83 15.14
N LYS A 420 -19.73 25.02 15.46
CA LYS A 420 -20.20 26.12 16.33
C LYS A 420 -19.67 27.49 15.89
N ARG A 421 -19.68 27.75 14.56
CA ARG A 421 -19.16 28.98 13.91
C ARG A 421 -17.65 29.21 14.06
N LYS A 422 -16.88 28.20 14.43
CA LYS A 422 -15.41 28.26 14.47
C LYS A 422 -14.83 27.32 13.42
N PRO A 423 -13.80 27.74 12.67
CA PRO A 423 -13.06 26.83 11.82
C PRO A 423 -12.36 25.79 12.70
N VAL A 424 -12.44 24.53 12.28
CA VAL A 424 -11.75 23.41 12.89
C VAL A 424 -11.08 22.64 11.77
N GLU A 425 -9.85 22.19 12.03
CA GLU A 425 -9.15 21.25 11.17
C GLU A 425 -8.92 19.96 11.95
N ALA A 426 -8.91 18.85 11.22
CA ALA A 426 -8.47 17.57 11.74
C ALA A 426 -7.59 16.90 10.68
N HIS A 427 -6.41 16.44 11.10
CA HIS A 427 -5.45 15.75 10.25
C HIS A 427 -5.12 14.40 10.88
N ASN A 428 -5.01 13.35 10.06
CA ASN A 428 -4.67 12.02 10.58
C ASN A 428 -3.39 12.02 11.46
N GLY A 429 -2.43 12.90 11.17
CA GLY A 429 -1.17 13.04 11.91
C GLY A 429 -1.25 13.78 13.24
N ASP A 430 -2.38 14.39 13.63
CA ASP A 430 -2.43 15.24 14.84
C ASP A 430 -2.15 14.47 16.14
N TRP A 431 -2.30 13.14 16.14
CA TRP A 431 -2.05 12.28 17.31
C TRP A 431 -0.62 11.69 17.34
N ALA A 432 0.29 12.17 16.49
CA ALA A 432 1.68 11.71 16.42
C ALA A 432 2.44 11.83 17.75
N GLU A 433 2.16 12.86 18.56
CA GLU A 433 2.70 13.03 19.92
C GLU A 433 1.75 12.56 21.03
N GLY A 434 0.61 11.97 20.66
CA GLY A 434 -0.43 11.48 21.57
C GLY A 434 -1.80 12.13 21.33
N PRO A 435 -2.88 11.56 21.91
CA PRO A 435 -4.22 12.09 21.72
C PRO A 435 -4.36 13.52 22.26
N THR A 436 -5.06 14.36 21.52
CA THR A 436 -5.40 15.74 21.94
C THR A 436 -6.78 15.84 22.60
N ASP A 437 -7.66 14.85 22.41
CA ASP A 437 -8.99 14.82 23.05
C ASP A 437 -8.87 14.42 24.54
N PRO A 438 -9.33 15.27 25.48
CA PRO A 438 -9.28 14.98 26.92
C PRO A 438 -9.93 13.66 27.35
N LYS A 439 -10.97 13.20 26.64
CA LYS A 439 -11.63 11.91 26.91
C LYS A 439 -10.73 10.74 26.53
N VAL A 440 -10.06 10.83 25.38
CA VAL A 440 -9.13 9.80 24.90
C VAL A 440 -7.88 9.78 25.80
N VAL A 441 -7.34 10.95 26.15
CA VAL A 441 -6.23 11.08 27.11
C VAL A 441 -6.58 10.42 28.45
N LYS A 442 -7.77 10.67 28.98
CA LYS A 442 -8.23 10.06 30.24
C LYS A 442 -8.40 8.54 30.12
N ALA A 443 -8.87 8.05 28.98
CA ALA A 443 -9.00 6.62 28.72
C ALA A 443 -7.63 5.93 28.64
N GLU A 444 -6.66 6.51 27.93
CA GLU A 444 -5.29 5.99 27.88
C GLU A 444 -4.61 6.00 29.25
N ALA A 445 -4.75 7.08 30.01
CA ALA A 445 -4.18 7.19 31.36
C ALA A 445 -4.72 6.10 32.31
N LYS A 446 -5.96 5.64 32.12
CA LYS A 446 -6.56 4.55 32.89
C LYS A 446 -6.02 3.17 32.47
N SER A 447 -5.76 2.98 31.18
CA SER A 447 -5.32 1.70 30.61
C SER A 447 -3.82 1.45 30.77
N GLY A 448 -3.02 2.49 30.98
CA GLY A 448 -1.56 2.40 31.08
C GLY A 448 -0.87 2.21 29.72
N ASP A 449 0.46 2.23 29.70
CA ASP A 449 1.25 2.09 28.47
C ASP A 449 1.43 0.61 28.09
N ALA A 450 0.51 0.09 27.28
CA ALA A 450 0.56 -1.28 26.77
C ALA A 450 1.85 -1.56 25.97
N VAL A 451 2.36 -0.59 25.22
CA VAL A 451 3.58 -0.75 24.41
C VAL A 451 4.79 -0.93 25.31
N ALA A 452 4.94 -0.12 26.36
CA ALA A 452 6.02 -0.23 27.32
C ALA A 452 5.99 -1.59 28.05
N VAL A 453 4.81 -2.03 28.49
CA VAL A 453 4.64 -3.33 29.16
C VAL A 453 5.02 -4.50 28.24
N LEU A 454 4.61 -4.45 26.97
CA LEU A 454 4.94 -5.51 26.00
C LEU A 454 6.44 -5.51 25.67
N ARG A 455 7.06 -4.35 25.47
CA ARG A 455 8.52 -4.23 25.27
C ARG A 455 9.31 -4.79 26.45
N GLU A 456 8.88 -4.50 27.68
CA GLU A 456 9.51 -5.05 28.88
C GLU A 456 9.41 -6.58 28.93
N ARG A 457 8.22 -7.14 28.67
CA ARG A 457 8.00 -8.59 28.64
C ARG A 457 8.83 -9.29 27.56
N ALA A 458 8.84 -8.75 26.34
CA ALA A 458 9.66 -9.27 25.25
C ALA A 458 11.15 -9.24 25.60
N GLY A 459 11.64 -8.14 26.18
CA GLY A 459 13.02 -8.01 26.62
C GLY A 459 13.42 -9.05 27.68
N ARG A 460 12.50 -9.46 28.57
CA ARG A 460 12.76 -10.53 29.55
C ARG A 460 12.81 -11.92 28.90
N LEU A 461 12.03 -12.15 27.83
CA LEU A 461 12.02 -13.42 27.10
C LEU A 461 13.28 -13.61 26.26
N LEU A 462 13.78 -12.54 25.64
CA LEU A 462 14.98 -12.55 24.80
C LEU A 462 16.32 -12.59 25.57
N ARG A 463 16.28 -12.44 26.90
CA ARG A 463 17.46 -12.52 27.80
C ARG A 463 17.69 -13.92 28.37
N LYS A 464 16.87 -14.90 27.99
CA LYS A 464 17.07 -16.33 28.27
C LYS A 464 17.74 -16.98 27.08
#